data_AF-A0AA36H955-F1
#
_entry.id   AF-A0AA36H955-F1
#
_cell.length_a   1.000
_cell.length_b   1.000
_cell.length_c   1.000
_cell.angle_alpha   90.00
_cell.angle_beta   90.00
_cell.angle_gamma   90.00
#
_symmetry.space_group_name_H-M   'P 1'
#
loop_
_entity.id
_entity.type
_entity.pdbx_description
1 polymer ?
#
loop_
_entity_poly.entity_id
_entity_poly.type
_entity_poly.pdbx_seq_one_letter_code
_entity_poly.pdbx_strand_id
1 'polypeptide(L)'
;MTAEELRRHCQGRRILGKSPSRYIFKAHGMGEKDFNDLFENVVEVNMCVEIHSTFYSHLHFSNVRRWTSCISGPALSIVGNPYLKYVELNENVKFVGVNDNKPEIIIRGNRRFIPYNTLRQTLDPYGVKWQKEGECVSPSNVEDLSELNCDAYYGDIGFSYKPAGELPASGGEVDGCLVISNTLLTDIEFLRSFYFKPNKDCQNAIVNNKYLCISESLEAHLRKQMKIKIEGNLPNRCREYLETHVVLFAAAGLFLAVLSTFCVLLRLYTM
;
A
#
# COMPACT_ATOMS: atom_id res chain seq x y z
N MET A 1 -24.48 11.44 10.17
CA MET A 1 -23.91 11.67 11.51
C MET A 1 -22.40 11.66 11.38
N THR A 2 -21.76 12.78 11.68
CA THR A 2 -20.29 12.91 11.68
C THR A 2 -19.69 12.22 12.91
N ALA A 3 -18.37 11.99 12.89
CA ALA A 3 -17.68 11.41 14.03
C ALA A 3 -17.82 12.31 15.29
N GLU A 4 -17.74 13.63 15.11
CA GLU A 4 -17.94 14.64 16.16
C GLU A 4 -19.34 14.59 16.80
N GLU A 5 -20.38 14.41 15.97
CA GLU A 5 -21.76 14.28 16.43
C GLU A 5 -21.97 12.98 17.23
N LEU A 6 -21.39 11.87 16.77
CA LEU A 6 -21.47 10.60 17.47
C LEU A 6 -20.81 10.70 18.85
N ARG A 7 -19.64 11.33 18.95
CA ARG A 7 -18.99 11.58 20.25
C ARG A 7 -19.92 12.32 21.20
N ARG A 8 -20.50 13.45 20.77
CA ARG A 8 -21.40 14.25 21.62
C ARG A 8 -22.60 13.46 22.14
N HIS A 9 -23.14 12.54 21.35
CA HIS A 9 -24.29 11.73 21.75
C HIS A 9 -23.94 10.47 22.56
N CYS A 10 -22.71 9.95 22.40
CA CYS A 10 -22.30 8.66 22.92
C CYS A 10 -21.24 8.71 24.03
N GLN A 11 -20.68 9.88 24.34
CA GLN A 11 -19.68 10.02 25.39
C GLN A 11 -20.20 9.51 26.75
N GLY A 12 -19.35 8.74 27.44
CA GLY A 12 -19.68 8.12 28.73
C GLY A 12 -20.65 6.94 28.67
N ARG A 13 -21.12 6.54 27.48
CA ARG A 13 -21.97 5.35 27.33
C ARG A 13 -21.15 4.08 27.52
N ARG A 14 -21.75 3.07 28.16
CA ARG A 14 -21.15 1.73 28.31
C ARG A 14 -21.38 0.82 27.10
N ILE A 15 -22.37 1.14 26.26
CA ILE A 15 -22.74 0.38 25.07
C ILE A 15 -22.76 1.35 23.89
N LEU A 16 -22.06 1.02 22.82
CA LEU A 16 -22.11 1.74 21.56
C LEU A 16 -22.84 0.92 20.49
N GLY A 17 -23.73 1.56 19.74
CA GLY A 17 -24.49 0.94 18.67
C GLY A 17 -25.63 0.03 19.16
N LYS A 18 -26.23 -0.70 18.20
CA LYS A 18 -27.34 -1.63 18.44
C LYS A 18 -27.22 -2.81 17.48
N SER A 19 -27.36 -4.03 17.99
CA SER A 19 -27.34 -5.25 17.17
C SER A 19 -28.76 -5.67 16.74
N PRO A 20 -28.97 -6.15 15.51
CA PRO A 20 -28.02 -6.16 14.40
C PRO A 20 -27.82 -4.74 13.84
N SER A 21 -26.58 -4.42 13.47
CA SER A 21 -26.22 -3.12 12.89
C SER A 21 -25.80 -3.27 11.43
N ARG A 22 -26.09 -2.26 10.61
CA ARG A 22 -25.41 -2.03 9.32
C ARG A 22 -24.45 -0.83 9.38
N TYR A 23 -24.38 -0.18 10.53
CA TYR A 23 -23.58 1.03 10.71
C TYR A 23 -22.11 0.69 10.87
N ILE A 24 -21.28 1.40 10.11
CA ILE A 24 -19.82 1.38 10.20
C ILE A 24 -19.39 2.74 10.75
N PHE A 25 -18.78 2.73 11.94
CA PHE A 25 -18.21 3.91 12.54
C PHE A 25 -16.82 4.16 11.96
N LYS A 26 -16.64 5.28 11.26
CA LYS A 26 -15.36 5.68 10.66
C LYS A 26 -14.68 6.71 11.55
N ALA A 27 -13.45 6.44 11.97
CA ALA A 27 -12.64 7.33 12.81
C ALA A 27 -12.10 8.55 12.04
N HIS A 28 -12.11 8.50 10.71
CA HIS A 28 -11.61 9.59 9.87
C HIS A 28 -12.30 10.92 10.21
N GLY A 29 -11.50 11.97 10.42
CA GLY A 29 -11.97 13.30 10.82
C GLY A 29 -12.14 13.50 12.33
N MET A 30 -11.92 12.49 13.17
CA MET A 30 -11.89 12.61 14.64
C MET A 30 -10.44 12.66 15.14
N GLY A 31 -10.15 13.45 16.18
CA GLY A 31 -8.84 13.45 16.84
C GLY A 31 -8.60 12.17 17.66
N GLU A 32 -7.33 11.75 17.82
CA GLU A 32 -6.97 10.54 18.58
C GLU A 32 -7.53 10.55 20.00
N LYS A 33 -7.37 11.69 20.70
CA LYS A 33 -7.90 11.87 22.06
C LYS A 33 -9.42 11.67 22.09
N ASP A 34 -10.14 12.35 21.20
CA ASP A 34 -11.60 12.30 21.15
C ASP A 34 -12.12 10.90 20.80
N PHE A 35 -11.38 10.17 19.96
CA PHE A 35 -11.66 8.78 19.64
C PHE A 35 -11.45 7.88 20.86
N ASN A 36 -10.31 7.99 21.55
CA ASN A 36 -10.04 7.16 22.72
C ASN A 36 -10.98 7.48 23.89
N ASP A 37 -11.31 8.76 24.11
CA ASP A 37 -12.30 9.20 25.12
C ASP A 37 -13.69 8.61 24.86
N LEU A 38 -14.07 8.41 23.59
CA LEU A 38 -15.33 7.76 23.23
C LEU A 38 -15.38 6.30 23.69
N PHE A 39 -14.25 5.57 23.64
CA PHE A 39 -14.16 4.16 24.03
C PHE A 39 -13.76 3.94 25.50
N GLU A 40 -13.35 4.99 26.21
CA GLU A 40 -12.85 4.93 27.59
C GLU A 40 -13.81 4.17 28.52
N ASN A 41 -15.12 4.40 28.43
CA ASN A 41 -16.12 3.80 29.30
C ASN A 41 -16.89 2.62 28.65
N VAL A 42 -16.55 2.29 27.40
CA VAL A 42 -17.31 1.35 26.60
C VAL A 42 -16.96 -0.07 26.98
N VAL A 43 -17.98 -0.86 27.29
CA VAL A 43 -17.88 -2.28 27.62
C VAL A 43 -18.42 -3.15 26.50
N GLU A 44 -19.37 -2.65 25.72
CA GLU A 44 -19.94 -3.36 24.58
C GLU A 44 -20.00 -2.49 23.31
N VAL A 45 -19.57 -3.05 22.19
CA VAL A 45 -19.66 -2.44 20.86
C VAL A 45 -20.58 -3.29 19.99
N ASN A 46 -21.58 -2.67 19.37
CA ASN A 46 -22.56 -3.33 18.50
C ASN A 46 -22.60 -2.64 17.13
N MET A 47 -21.44 -2.56 16.48
CA MET A 47 -21.22 -1.95 15.16
C MET A 47 -19.84 -2.36 14.64
N CYS A 48 -19.56 -2.05 13.36
CA CYS A 48 -18.20 -2.13 12.83
C CYS A 48 -17.46 -0.82 13.09
N VAL A 49 -16.14 -0.89 13.28
CA VAL A 49 -15.28 0.29 13.43
C VAL A 49 -14.14 0.25 12.42
N GLU A 50 -13.97 1.34 11.69
CA GLU A 50 -12.90 1.57 10.73
C GLU A 50 -12.00 2.71 11.21
N ILE A 51 -10.73 2.40 11.49
CA ILE A 51 -9.67 3.36 11.77
C ILE A 51 -8.71 3.34 10.58
N HIS A 52 -9.06 4.11 9.54
CA HIS A 52 -8.33 4.15 8.28
C HIS A 52 -7.68 5.51 8.05
N SER A 53 -6.42 5.47 7.58
CA SER A 53 -5.68 6.66 7.16
C SER A 53 -5.73 7.80 8.18
N THR A 54 -5.60 7.46 9.48
CA THR A 54 -5.52 8.45 10.56
C THR A 54 -4.06 8.66 10.98
N PHE A 55 -3.82 9.75 11.70
CA PHE A 55 -2.52 10.02 12.31
C PHE A 55 -2.39 9.46 13.73
N TYR A 56 -3.23 8.49 14.10
CA TYR A 56 -3.24 7.97 15.46
C TYR A 56 -1.96 7.18 15.75
N SER A 57 -1.49 7.32 16.98
CA SER A 57 -0.34 6.62 17.54
C SER A 57 -0.76 5.52 18.52
N HIS A 58 -1.86 5.71 19.24
CA HIS A 58 -2.40 4.77 20.21
C HIS A 58 -3.93 4.61 20.04
N LEU A 59 -4.38 3.37 20.15
CA LEU A 59 -5.79 3.01 20.18
C LEU A 59 -6.11 2.30 21.51
N HIS A 60 -7.12 2.78 22.23
CA HIS A 60 -7.50 2.23 23.54
C HIS A 60 -8.91 1.61 23.52
N PHE A 61 -8.97 0.28 23.72
CA PHE A 61 -10.19 -0.50 23.84
C PHE A 61 -10.19 -1.39 25.11
N SER A 62 -9.45 -0.98 26.14
CA SER A 62 -9.15 -1.79 27.33
C SER A 62 -10.38 -2.23 28.13
N ASN A 63 -11.47 -1.48 28.05
CA ASN A 63 -12.72 -1.78 28.77
C ASN A 63 -13.72 -2.60 27.96
N VAL A 64 -13.50 -2.78 26.65
CA VAL A 64 -14.42 -3.49 25.76
C VAL A 64 -14.36 -4.98 26.02
N ARG A 65 -15.45 -5.58 26.50
CA ARG A 65 -15.55 -7.02 26.80
C ARG A 65 -16.30 -7.79 25.73
N ARG A 66 -17.16 -7.12 24.96
CA ARG A 66 -17.95 -7.74 23.90
C ARG A 66 -18.01 -6.82 22.68
N TRP A 67 -17.73 -7.38 21.51
CA TRP A 67 -17.78 -6.67 20.24
C TRP A 67 -18.62 -7.44 19.24
N THR A 68 -19.87 -7.03 19.05
CA THR A 68 -20.76 -7.58 18.04
C THR A 68 -20.56 -6.83 16.73
N SER A 69 -20.11 -7.55 15.70
CA SER A 69 -19.91 -7.01 14.35
C SER A 69 -21.19 -6.43 13.77
N CYS A 70 -21.05 -5.51 12.82
CA CYS A 70 -22.13 -5.17 11.90
C CYS A 70 -22.22 -6.20 10.76
N ILE A 71 -23.29 -6.13 9.95
CA ILE A 71 -23.51 -6.98 8.78
C ILE A 71 -22.66 -6.52 7.57
N SER A 72 -22.29 -5.24 7.54
CA SER A 72 -21.79 -4.56 6.35
C SER A 72 -20.26 -4.53 6.20
N GLY A 73 -19.51 -5.14 7.12
CA GLY A 73 -18.06 -5.09 7.08
C GLY A 73 -17.36 -5.85 8.21
N PRO A 74 -16.03 -5.71 8.32
CA PRO A 74 -15.26 -6.28 9.42
C PRO A 74 -15.64 -5.62 10.75
N ALA A 75 -15.64 -6.40 11.84
CA ALA A 75 -15.94 -5.90 13.17
C ALA A 75 -15.00 -4.75 13.57
N LEU A 76 -13.70 -4.92 13.24
CA LEU A 76 -12.64 -3.96 13.47
C LEU A 76 -11.68 -3.94 12.28
N SER A 77 -11.41 -2.76 11.74
CA SER A 77 -10.48 -2.57 10.63
C SER A 77 -9.54 -1.40 10.92
N ILE A 78 -8.25 -1.69 11.05
CA ILE A 78 -7.18 -0.74 11.36
C ILE A 78 -6.20 -0.75 10.18
N VAL A 79 -6.35 0.21 9.27
CA VAL A 79 -5.64 0.17 7.99
C VAL A 79 -4.94 1.48 7.69
N GLY A 80 -3.66 1.42 7.32
CA GLY A 80 -2.97 2.57 6.74
C GLY A 80 -2.73 3.72 7.72
N ASN A 81 -2.52 3.44 9.01
CA ASN A 81 -2.23 4.48 10.02
C ASN A 81 -0.71 4.56 10.23
N PRO A 82 0.02 5.48 9.58
CA PRO A 82 1.49 5.46 9.49
C PRO A 82 2.19 5.68 10.83
N TYR A 83 1.50 6.27 11.81
CA TYR A 83 2.05 6.58 13.14
C TYR A 83 1.62 5.61 14.23
N LEU A 84 0.74 4.66 13.92
CA LEU A 84 0.22 3.72 14.91
C LEU A 84 1.34 2.84 15.46
N LYS A 85 1.43 2.77 16.78
CA LYS A 85 2.41 1.95 17.50
C LYS A 85 1.75 0.98 18.46
N TYR A 86 0.61 1.35 19.04
CA TYR A 86 -0.04 0.57 20.07
C TYR A 86 -1.53 0.43 19.83
N VAL A 87 -2.02 -0.79 19.99
CA VAL A 87 -3.45 -1.13 20.02
C VAL A 87 -3.69 -1.87 21.31
N GLU A 88 -4.28 -1.20 22.29
CA GLU A 88 -4.61 -1.78 23.57
C GLU A 88 -6.03 -2.35 23.51
N LEU A 89 -6.16 -3.63 23.83
CA LEU A 89 -7.41 -4.36 23.79
C LEU A 89 -7.57 -5.16 25.07
N ASN A 90 -8.80 -5.24 25.58
CA ASN A 90 -9.09 -6.13 26.70
C ASN A 90 -8.75 -7.57 26.31
N GLU A 91 -7.89 -8.24 27.10
CA GLU A 91 -7.43 -9.60 26.80
C GLU A 91 -8.57 -10.64 26.76
N ASN A 92 -9.71 -10.34 27.39
CA ASN A 92 -10.89 -11.19 27.46
C ASN A 92 -12.02 -10.76 26.51
N VAL A 93 -11.75 -9.84 25.58
CA VAL A 93 -12.78 -9.37 24.64
C VAL A 93 -13.31 -10.52 23.78
N LYS A 94 -14.63 -10.57 23.63
CA LYS A 94 -15.31 -11.53 22.76
C LYS A 94 -15.83 -10.84 21.52
N PHE A 95 -15.26 -11.16 20.35
CA PHE A 95 -15.85 -10.76 19.08
C PHE A 95 -16.95 -11.74 18.69
N VAL A 96 -18.10 -11.22 18.30
CA VAL A 96 -19.30 -11.97 17.92
C VAL A 96 -19.73 -11.49 16.55
N GLY A 97 -19.86 -12.38 15.57
CA GLY A 97 -20.44 -12.01 14.28
C GLY A 97 -21.96 -12.09 14.29
N VAL A 98 -22.57 -11.62 13.19
CA VAL A 98 -24.02 -11.66 13.02
C VAL A 98 -24.39 -12.94 12.27
N ASN A 99 -25.44 -13.64 12.72
CA ASN A 99 -25.95 -14.89 12.12
C ASN A 99 -24.89 -16.00 12.05
N ASP A 100 -24.17 -16.24 13.15
CA ASP A 100 -23.12 -17.27 13.27
C ASP A 100 -21.90 -17.10 12.34
N ASN A 101 -21.83 -16.00 11.59
CA ASN A 101 -20.65 -15.67 10.81
C ASN A 101 -19.48 -15.36 11.75
N LYS A 102 -18.28 -15.78 11.34
CA LYS A 102 -17.06 -15.40 12.06
C LYS A 102 -16.80 -13.91 11.87
N PRO A 103 -16.60 -13.12 12.94
CA PRO A 103 -16.29 -11.70 12.80
C PRO A 103 -14.92 -11.54 12.15
N GLU A 104 -14.85 -10.68 11.13
CA GLU A 104 -13.60 -10.37 10.45
C GLU A 104 -12.88 -9.21 11.17
N ILE A 105 -11.56 -9.34 11.31
CA ILE A 105 -10.69 -8.30 11.88
C ILE A 105 -9.52 -8.10 10.92
N ILE A 106 -9.24 -6.85 10.58
CA ILE A 106 -8.22 -6.47 9.61
C ILE A 106 -7.25 -5.48 10.25
N ILE A 107 -5.95 -5.80 10.26
CA ILE A 107 -4.90 -4.90 10.74
C ILE A 107 -3.78 -4.91 9.71
N ARG A 108 -3.80 -3.95 8.78
CA ARG A 108 -2.95 -3.91 7.58
C ARG A 108 -2.33 -2.54 7.31
N GLY A 109 -1.12 -2.50 6.77
CA GLY A 109 -0.51 -1.26 6.26
C GLY A 109 -0.16 -0.21 7.32
N ASN A 110 -0.01 -0.58 8.60
CA ASN A 110 0.37 0.35 9.66
C ASN A 110 1.88 0.26 9.92
N ARG A 111 2.70 0.96 9.14
CA ARG A 111 4.17 0.78 9.04
C ARG A 111 4.91 0.65 10.37
N ARG A 112 4.53 1.42 11.40
CA ARG A 112 5.20 1.49 12.70
C ARG A 112 4.61 0.56 13.77
N PHE A 113 3.55 -0.16 13.43
CA PHE A 113 2.84 -1.03 14.36
C PHE A 113 3.46 -2.42 14.35
N ILE A 114 3.82 -2.89 15.55
CA ILE A 114 4.28 -4.26 15.78
C ILE A 114 3.37 -4.85 16.87
N PRO A 115 2.50 -5.83 16.53
CA PRO A 115 1.59 -6.40 17.51
C PRO A 115 2.37 -7.19 18.56
N TYR A 116 2.15 -6.84 19.82
CA TYR A 116 2.70 -7.56 20.97
C TYR A 116 2.01 -8.92 21.18
N ASN A 117 2.66 -9.83 21.89
CA ASN A 117 2.23 -11.23 21.99
C ASN A 117 0.81 -11.40 22.54
N THR A 118 0.44 -10.66 23.58
CA THR A 118 -0.90 -10.79 24.18
C THR A 118 -1.99 -10.31 23.23
N LEU A 119 -1.77 -9.23 22.45
CA LEU A 119 -2.72 -8.82 21.41
C LEU A 119 -2.91 -9.91 20.35
N ARG A 120 -1.83 -10.55 19.90
CA ARG A 120 -1.90 -11.67 18.95
C ARG A 120 -2.75 -12.80 19.54
N GLN A 121 -2.43 -13.25 20.75
CA GLN A 121 -3.15 -14.32 21.44
C GLN A 121 -4.65 -14.01 21.62
N THR A 122 -4.99 -12.78 22.00
CA THR A 122 -6.39 -12.34 22.15
C THR A 122 -7.15 -12.40 20.83
N LEU A 123 -6.47 -12.11 19.71
CA LEU A 123 -7.10 -11.97 18.41
C LEU A 123 -7.00 -13.22 17.51
N ASP A 124 -6.07 -14.13 17.77
CA ASP A 124 -5.82 -15.37 17.00
C ASP A 124 -7.09 -16.21 16.76
N PRO A 125 -8.01 -16.40 17.73
CA PRO A 125 -9.24 -17.15 17.50
C PRO A 125 -10.11 -16.60 16.36
N TYR A 126 -10.00 -15.30 16.07
CA TYR A 126 -10.84 -14.60 15.08
C TYR A 126 -10.24 -14.58 13.66
N GLY A 127 -9.05 -15.14 13.44
CA GLY A 127 -8.47 -15.25 12.09
C GLY A 127 -8.12 -13.90 11.48
N VAL A 128 -7.45 -13.05 12.26
CA VAL A 128 -7.08 -11.69 11.86
C VAL A 128 -6.20 -11.69 10.62
N LYS A 129 -6.51 -10.76 9.70
CA LYS A 129 -5.62 -10.43 8.58
C LYS A 129 -4.52 -9.51 9.09
N TRP A 130 -3.43 -10.12 9.55
CA TRP A 130 -2.26 -9.42 10.07
C TRP A 130 -1.38 -8.83 8.97
N GLN A 131 -0.84 -7.65 9.25
CA GLN A 131 0.23 -7.04 8.46
C GLN A 131 1.57 -7.75 8.66
N LYS A 132 2.46 -7.52 7.71
CA LYS A 132 3.90 -7.70 7.91
C LYS A 132 4.50 -6.51 8.67
N GLU A 133 5.65 -6.74 9.28
CA GLU A 133 6.46 -5.65 9.80
C GLU A 133 6.88 -4.71 8.65
N GLY A 134 6.82 -3.40 8.89
CA GLY A 134 7.12 -2.39 7.86
C GLY A 134 6.07 -2.25 6.76
N GLU A 135 4.93 -2.96 6.83
CA GLU A 135 3.89 -2.90 5.81
C GLU A 135 3.21 -1.52 5.77
N CYS A 136 3.06 -0.96 4.57
CA CYS A 136 2.34 0.28 4.30
C CYS A 136 1.05 0.00 3.53
N VAL A 137 0.07 0.90 3.66
CA VAL A 137 -1.01 0.94 2.68
C VAL A 137 -0.46 1.49 1.37
N SER A 138 -0.82 0.86 0.26
CA SER A 138 -0.47 1.35 -1.06
C SER A 138 -1.35 2.56 -1.43
N PRO A 139 -0.82 3.59 -2.10
CA PRO A 139 -1.60 4.78 -2.49
C PRO A 139 -2.69 4.50 -3.55
N SER A 140 -2.81 3.28 -4.07
CA SER A 140 -3.67 2.90 -5.22
C SER A 140 -3.26 3.55 -6.55
N ASN A 141 -2.93 4.83 -6.55
CA ASN A 141 -2.43 5.58 -7.68
C ASN A 141 -1.24 6.44 -7.24
N VAL A 142 -0.04 6.05 -7.66
CA VAL A 142 1.23 6.61 -7.17
C VAL A 142 1.51 7.96 -7.81
N GLU A 143 1.48 9.02 -7.00
CA GLU A 143 1.81 10.40 -7.41
C GLU A 143 3.32 10.64 -7.41
N ASP A 144 3.98 10.16 -6.38
CA ASP A 144 5.42 10.26 -6.19
C ASP A 144 6.03 8.88 -5.91
N LEU A 145 7.09 8.53 -6.62
CA LEU A 145 7.78 7.24 -6.47
C LEU A 145 8.39 7.05 -5.08
N SER A 146 8.66 8.12 -4.35
CA SER A 146 9.14 8.06 -2.95
C SER A 146 8.09 7.50 -1.98
N GLU A 147 6.80 7.47 -2.37
CA GLU A 147 5.74 6.78 -1.63
C GLU A 147 5.97 5.26 -1.59
N LEU A 148 6.69 4.74 -2.58
CA LEU A 148 7.02 3.32 -2.68
C LEU A 148 8.32 2.98 -1.92
N ASN A 149 8.39 3.32 -0.63
CA ASN A 149 9.56 3.04 0.21
C ASN A 149 9.24 2.28 1.50
N CYS A 150 8.60 1.11 1.35
CA CYS A 150 8.14 0.23 2.42
C CYS A 150 8.57 -1.23 2.17
N ASP A 151 8.71 -2.00 3.25
CA ASP A 151 9.15 -3.41 3.18
C ASP A 151 8.05 -4.32 2.61
N ALA A 152 6.78 -3.92 2.81
CA ALA A 152 5.61 -4.55 2.23
C ALA A 152 4.50 -3.53 1.97
N TYR A 153 3.56 -3.90 1.12
CA TYR A 153 2.43 -3.09 0.70
C TYR A 153 1.15 -3.89 0.79
N TYR A 154 0.11 -3.25 1.33
CA TYR A 154 -1.26 -3.72 1.31
C TYR A 154 -2.11 -2.81 0.42
N GLY A 155 -2.72 -3.38 -0.61
CA GLY A 155 -3.51 -2.67 -1.61
C GLY A 155 -2.80 -2.54 -2.95
N ASP A 156 -3.53 -1.99 -3.92
CA ASP A 156 -3.11 -1.96 -5.31
C ASP A 156 -2.03 -0.93 -5.56
N ILE A 157 -1.08 -1.23 -6.44
CA ILE A 157 -0.13 -0.25 -6.98
C ILE A 157 -0.59 0.11 -8.39
N GLY A 158 -0.91 1.38 -8.58
CA GLY A 158 -1.38 1.88 -9.87
C GLY A 158 -0.67 3.12 -10.34
N PHE A 159 -0.63 3.29 -11.66
CA PHE A 159 -0.06 4.47 -12.32
C PHE A 159 -0.97 4.90 -13.47
N SER A 160 -1.52 6.11 -13.36
CA SER A 160 -2.38 6.73 -14.39
C SER A 160 -1.78 7.98 -15.04
N TYR A 161 -0.68 8.49 -14.49
CA TYR A 161 0.14 9.56 -15.05
C TYR A 161 1.62 9.24 -14.78
N LYS A 162 2.52 10.13 -15.21
CA LYS A 162 3.95 9.98 -14.92
C LYS A 162 4.22 10.46 -13.48
N PRO A 163 4.59 9.57 -12.55
CA PRO A 163 4.87 9.95 -11.17
C PRO A 163 6.11 10.83 -11.10
N ALA A 164 6.15 11.70 -10.09
CA ALA A 164 7.33 12.47 -9.71
C ALA A 164 8.25 11.63 -8.79
N GLY A 165 9.30 12.27 -8.27
CA GLY A 165 10.14 11.69 -7.24
C GLY A 165 11.27 10.80 -7.73
N GLU A 166 12.07 10.36 -6.76
CA GLU A 166 13.19 9.45 -6.98
C GLU A 166 12.72 8.00 -7.02
N LEU A 167 13.46 7.16 -7.76
CA LEU A 167 13.20 5.73 -7.76
C LEU A 167 13.32 5.15 -6.35
N PRO A 168 12.45 4.20 -5.96
CA PRO A 168 12.53 3.60 -4.65
C PRO A 168 13.84 2.84 -4.49
N ALA A 169 14.48 2.97 -3.31
CA ALA A 169 15.76 2.32 -3.02
C ALA A 169 15.64 0.79 -2.99
N SER A 170 14.47 0.28 -2.65
CA SER A 170 14.12 -1.14 -2.67
C SER A 170 12.64 -1.31 -2.97
N GLY A 171 12.27 -2.42 -3.60
CA GLY A 171 10.88 -2.85 -3.67
C GLY A 171 10.52 -3.73 -2.49
N GLY A 172 9.22 -3.90 -2.28
CA GLY A 172 8.65 -4.72 -1.20
C GLY A 172 7.74 -5.82 -1.72
N GLU A 173 7.23 -6.63 -0.80
CA GLU A 173 6.14 -7.55 -1.10
C GLU A 173 4.83 -6.78 -1.26
N VAL A 174 4.03 -7.09 -2.29
CA VAL A 174 2.78 -6.40 -2.58
C VAL A 174 1.62 -7.39 -2.49
N ASP A 175 0.76 -7.21 -1.48
CA ASP A 175 -0.54 -7.87 -1.38
C ASP A 175 -1.60 -6.96 -2.01
N GLY A 176 -1.68 -7.02 -3.34
CA GLY A 176 -2.55 -6.17 -4.15
C GLY A 176 -2.29 -6.36 -5.63
N CYS A 177 -3.05 -5.63 -6.45
CA CYS A 177 -2.97 -5.70 -7.90
C CYS A 177 -1.99 -4.67 -8.46
N LEU A 178 -1.49 -4.90 -9.67
CA LEU A 178 -0.71 -3.93 -10.44
C LEU A 178 -1.52 -3.37 -11.61
N VAL A 179 -1.74 -2.05 -11.65
CA VAL A 179 -2.51 -1.40 -12.74
C VAL A 179 -1.80 -0.18 -13.31
N ILE A 180 -1.19 -0.32 -14.48
CA ILE A 180 -0.51 0.76 -15.21
C ILE A 180 -1.30 1.05 -16.48
N SER A 181 -1.95 2.20 -16.54
CA SER A 181 -2.77 2.51 -17.72
C SER A 181 -2.76 3.98 -18.11
N ASN A 182 -2.76 4.23 -19.41
CA ASN A 182 -2.85 5.57 -19.99
C ASN A 182 -1.81 6.58 -19.43
N THR A 183 -0.63 6.09 -19.01
CA THR A 183 0.43 6.93 -18.44
C THR A 183 1.44 7.39 -19.50
N LEU A 184 2.22 8.41 -19.14
CA LEU A 184 3.38 8.92 -19.89
C LEU A 184 4.71 8.33 -19.40
N LEU A 185 4.66 7.28 -18.57
CA LEU A 185 5.84 6.51 -18.18
C LEU A 185 6.54 5.93 -19.42
N THR A 186 7.86 6.05 -19.46
CA THR A 186 8.72 5.45 -20.48
C THR A 186 9.40 4.18 -19.98
N ASP A 187 9.52 4.03 -18.66
CA ASP A 187 10.25 2.97 -17.99
C ASP A 187 9.56 2.58 -16.67
N ILE A 188 9.53 1.28 -16.37
CA ILE A 188 8.99 0.67 -15.15
C ILE A 188 9.91 -0.44 -14.61
N GLU A 189 11.20 -0.45 -14.95
CA GLU A 189 12.13 -1.51 -14.53
C GLU A 189 12.32 -1.61 -13.02
N PHE A 190 12.05 -0.53 -12.28
CA PHE A 190 12.05 -0.56 -10.82
C PHE A 190 11.06 -1.60 -10.26
N LEU A 191 10.02 -1.96 -11.00
CA LEU A 191 9.06 -3.01 -10.61
C LEU A 191 9.71 -4.40 -10.48
N ARG A 192 10.92 -4.63 -11.00
CA ARG A 192 11.69 -5.85 -10.73
C ARG A 192 11.94 -6.08 -9.26
N SER A 193 12.09 -5.01 -8.50
CA SER A 193 12.38 -5.07 -7.07
C SER A 193 11.15 -5.45 -6.23
N PHE A 194 9.95 -5.49 -6.83
CA PHE A 194 8.70 -5.81 -6.14
C PHE A 194 8.33 -7.29 -6.32
N TYR A 195 7.73 -7.84 -5.27
CA TYR A 195 7.22 -9.21 -5.25
C TYR A 195 5.70 -9.21 -5.00
N PHE A 196 4.92 -9.38 -6.06
CA PHE A 196 3.47 -9.34 -6.03
C PHE A 196 2.86 -10.69 -5.66
N LYS A 197 1.88 -10.66 -4.75
CA LYS A 197 1.03 -11.78 -4.36
C LYS A 197 -0.46 -11.41 -4.55
N PRO A 198 -0.90 -11.14 -5.78
CA PRO A 198 -2.26 -10.70 -6.02
C PRO A 198 -3.26 -11.80 -5.68
N ASN A 199 -4.43 -11.40 -5.17
CA ASN A 199 -5.54 -12.32 -5.02
C ASN A 199 -6.11 -12.74 -6.39
N LYS A 200 -7.00 -13.73 -6.40
CA LYS A 200 -7.59 -14.28 -7.64
C LYS A 200 -8.47 -13.28 -8.40
N ASP A 201 -8.95 -12.24 -7.73
CA ASP A 201 -9.87 -11.24 -8.27
C ASP A 201 -9.11 -10.04 -8.86
N CYS A 202 -7.79 -10.02 -8.75
CA CYS A 202 -6.95 -8.96 -9.28
C CYS A 202 -6.97 -8.89 -10.80
N GLN A 203 -7.21 -7.67 -11.29
CA GLN A 203 -7.19 -7.33 -12.71
C GLN A 203 -5.84 -6.69 -13.07
N ASN A 204 -4.75 -7.45 -12.96
CA ASN A 204 -3.42 -6.89 -13.24
C ASN A 204 -3.30 -6.51 -14.72
N ALA A 205 -2.89 -5.27 -14.98
CA ALA A 205 -2.90 -4.71 -16.32
C ALA A 205 -1.78 -3.69 -16.51
N ILE A 206 -1.09 -3.76 -17.66
CA ILE A 206 -0.22 -2.70 -18.19
C ILE A 206 -0.72 -2.39 -19.60
N VAL A 207 -1.59 -1.39 -19.73
CA VAL A 207 -2.37 -1.18 -20.96
C VAL A 207 -2.38 0.26 -21.45
N ASN A 208 -2.33 0.44 -22.77
CA ASN A 208 -2.50 1.74 -23.44
C ASN A 208 -1.44 2.80 -23.06
N ASN A 209 -0.20 2.37 -22.77
CA ASN A 209 0.89 3.28 -22.43
C ASN A 209 1.78 3.50 -23.65
N LYS A 210 1.43 4.50 -24.48
CA LYS A 210 2.02 4.74 -25.81
C LYS A 210 3.54 4.93 -25.84
N TYR A 211 4.13 5.33 -24.71
CA TYR A 211 5.55 5.62 -24.58
C TYR A 211 6.31 4.59 -23.72
N LEU A 212 5.58 3.61 -23.15
CA LEU A 212 6.15 2.68 -22.20
C LEU A 212 6.82 1.52 -22.93
N CYS A 213 8.11 1.36 -22.68
CA CYS A 213 8.89 0.21 -23.12
C CYS A 213 8.99 -0.82 -21.99
N ILE A 214 8.61 -2.07 -22.25
CA ILE A 214 8.69 -3.17 -21.27
C ILE A 214 9.69 -4.19 -21.82
N SER A 215 10.76 -4.46 -21.07
CA SER A 215 11.72 -5.48 -21.47
C SER A 215 11.12 -6.89 -21.35
N GLU A 216 11.57 -7.81 -22.20
CA GLU A 216 11.13 -9.21 -22.14
C GLU A 216 11.39 -9.85 -20.77
N SER A 217 12.50 -9.51 -20.14
CA SER A 217 12.86 -10.01 -18.82
C SER A 217 12.00 -9.43 -17.70
N LEU A 218 11.46 -8.19 -17.83
CA LEU A 218 10.52 -7.64 -16.84
C LEU A 218 9.14 -8.27 -17.03
N GLU A 219 8.69 -8.40 -18.28
CA GLU A 219 7.45 -9.10 -18.58
C GLU A 219 7.45 -10.53 -18.04
N ALA A 220 8.54 -11.28 -18.25
CA ALA A 220 8.69 -12.63 -17.70
C ALA A 220 8.65 -12.65 -16.16
N HIS A 221 9.32 -11.67 -15.51
CA HIS A 221 9.30 -11.52 -14.05
C HIS A 221 7.88 -11.31 -13.51
N LEU A 222 7.11 -10.40 -14.12
CA LEU A 222 5.73 -10.12 -13.71
C LEU A 222 4.82 -11.32 -13.98
N ARG A 223 4.91 -11.95 -15.16
CA ARG A 223 4.09 -13.12 -15.52
C ARG A 223 4.34 -14.34 -14.63
N LYS A 224 5.54 -14.47 -14.03
CA LYS A 224 5.84 -15.53 -13.06
C LYS A 224 5.07 -15.36 -11.76
N GLN A 225 4.73 -14.13 -11.39
CA GLN A 225 4.09 -13.80 -10.11
C GLN A 225 2.58 -13.62 -10.22
N MET A 226 2.09 -13.21 -11.39
CA MET A 226 0.69 -12.85 -11.56
C MET A 226 0.17 -13.09 -12.98
N LYS A 227 -1.15 -13.29 -13.09
CA LYS A 227 -1.84 -13.18 -14.37
C LYS A 227 -1.97 -11.70 -14.72
N ILE A 228 -1.23 -11.25 -15.73
CA ILE A 228 -1.18 -9.84 -16.16
C ILE A 228 -1.48 -9.68 -17.65
N LYS A 229 -2.34 -8.70 -17.95
CA LYS A 229 -2.65 -8.26 -19.30
C LYS A 229 -1.67 -7.16 -19.71
N ILE A 230 -0.98 -7.33 -20.84
CA ILE A 230 -0.02 -6.35 -21.37
C ILE A 230 -0.36 -6.10 -22.83
N GLU A 231 -0.83 -4.90 -23.18
CA GLU A 231 -1.22 -4.53 -24.54
C GLU A 231 -1.17 -3.01 -24.77
N GLY A 232 -1.10 -2.56 -26.03
CA GLY A 232 -1.16 -1.12 -26.34
C GLY A 232 0.03 -0.31 -25.79
N ASN A 233 1.17 -0.97 -25.53
CA ASN A 233 2.45 -0.35 -25.14
C ASN A 233 3.43 -0.39 -26.33
N LEU A 234 4.63 0.18 -26.18
CA LEU A 234 5.68 0.02 -27.20
C LEU A 234 6.10 -1.45 -27.33
N PRO A 235 6.53 -1.90 -28.54
CA PRO A 235 7.01 -3.26 -28.74
C PRO A 235 8.24 -3.53 -27.88
N ASN A 236 8.33 -4.73 -27.31
CA ASN A 236 9.35 -5.22 -26.38
C ASN A 236 10.82 -4.98 -26.81
N ARG A 237 11.08 -4.77 -28.11
CA ARG A 237 12.41 -4.44 -28.66
C ARG A 237 12.74 -2.94 -28.68
N CYS A 238 11.87 -2.07 -28.18
CA CYS A 238 12.12 -0.62 -28.14
C CYS A 238 13.43 -0.24 -27.44
N ARG A 239 13.91 -1.06 -26.50
CA ARG A 239 15.20 -0.84 -25.83
C ARG A 239 16.43 -1.17 -26.66
N GLU A 240 16.37 -2.23 -27.48
CA GLU A 240 17.50 -2.60 -28.33
C GLU A 240 17.86 -1.46 -29.29
N TYR A 241 16.85 -0.73 -29.79
CA TYR A 241 17.07 0.45 -30.62
C TYR A 241 17.71 1.62 -29.86
N LEU A 242 17.31 1.84 -28.60
CA LEU A 242 17.88 2.91 -27.77
C LEU A 242 19.33 2.62 -27.38
N GLU A 243 19.63 1.41 -26.92
CA GLU A 243 20.99 1.03 -26.50
C GLU A 243 21.96 1.02 -27.70
N THR A 244 21.54 0.49 -28.85
CA THR A 244 22.38 0.47 -30.05
C THR A 244 22.72 1.88 -30.53
N HIS A 245 21.77 2.81 -30.47
CA HIS A 245 22.04 4.21 -30.83
C HIS A 245 22.93 4.92 -29.80
N VAL A 246 22.72 4.71 -28.50
CA VAL A 246 23.59 5.30 -27.47
C VAL A 246 25.03 4.80 -27.61
N VAL A 247 25.24 3.51 -27.86
CA VAL A 247 26.57 2.93 -28.11
C VAL A 247 27.20 3.51 -29.37
N LEU A 248 26.44 3.65 -30.46
CA LEU A 248 26.91 4.29 -31.69
C LEU A 248 27.32 5.75 -31.49
N PHE A 249 26.52 6.54 -30.75
CA PHE A 249 26.84 7.93 -30.46
C PHE A 249 28.06 8.06 -29.52
N ALA A 250 28.17 7.21 -28.50
CA ALA A 250 29.34 7.17 -27.63
C ALA A 250 30.61 6.80 -28.39
N ALA A 251 30.54 5.80 -29.28
CA ALA A 251 31.66 5.40 -30.12
C ALA A 251 32.06 6.51 -31.11
N ALA A 252 31.09 7.18 -31.74
CA ALA A 252 31.35 8.31 -32.64
C ALA A 252 31.98 9.49 -31.89
N GLY A 253 31.49 9.80 -30.68
CA GLY A 253 32.06 10.84 -29.81
C GLY A 253 33.51 10.52 -29.41
N LEU A 254 33.80 9.27 -29.03
CA LEU A 254 35.16 8.83 -28.70
C LEU A 254 36.09 8.94 -29.91
N PHE A 255 35.63 8.54 -31.10
CA PHE A 255 36.38 8.63 -32.34
C PHE A 255 36.75 10.08 -32.70
N LEU A 256 35.81 11.01 -32.54
CA LEU A 256 36.06 12.44 -32.74
C LEU A 256 37.07 13.02 -31.73
N ALA A 257 37.06 12.55 -30.48
CA ALA A 257 38.05 12.94 -29.48
C ALA A 257 39.46 12.40 -29.79
N VAL A 258 39.56 11.18 -30.33
CA VAL A 258 40.83 10.61 -30.78
C VAL A 258 41.39 11.37 -31.99
N LEU A 259 40.53 11.72 -32.95
CA LEU A 259 40.94 12.54 -34.09
C LEU A 259 41.42 13.93 -33.67
N SER A 260 40.75 14.58 -32.72
CA SER A 260 41.16 15.91 -32.26
C SER A 260 42.52 15.87 -31.55
N THR A 261 42.75 14.88 -30.69
CA THR A 261 44.05 14.68 -30.02
C THR A 261 45.17 14.36 -31.00
N PHE A 262 44.90 13.53 -32.02
CA PHE A 262 45.86 13.24 -33.08
C PHE A 262 46.21 14.50 -33.89
N CYS A 263 45.22 15.34 -34.22
CA CYS A 263 45.46 16.63 -34.88
C CYS A 263 46.31 17.59 -34.04
N VAL A 264 46.10 17.64 -32.71
CA VAL A 264 46.92 18.45 -31.80
C VAL A 264 48.36 17.92 -31.74
N LEU A 265 48.54 16.61 -31.66
CA LEU A 265 49.87 15.97 -31.66
C LEU A 265 50.61 16.20 -32.99
N LEU A 266 49.92 16.09 -34.12
CA LEU A 266 50.49 16.41 -35.44
C LEU A 266 50.95 17.87 -35.50
N ARG A 267 50.15 18.82 -35.00
CA ARG A 267 50.55 20.24 -34.93
C ARG A 267 51.81 20.44 -34.10
N LEU A 268 51.92 19.76 -32.95
CA LEU A 268 53.11 19.83 -32.08
C LEU A 268 54.35 19.21 -32.72
N TYR A 269 54.19 18.17 -33.55
CA TYR A 269 55.32 17.53 -34.24
C TYR A 269 55.86 18.36 -35.41
N THR A 270 55.03 19.24 -36.00
CA THR A 270 55.42 20.10 -37.13
C THR A 270 55.98 21.47 -36.75
N MET A 271 56.10 21.78 -35.45
CA MET A 271 56.75 23.00 -34.92
C MET A 271 58.16 22.67 -34.43
#